data_AF-A0A495JN18-F1
#
_entry.id   AF-A0A495JN18-F1
#
_cell.length_a   1.000
_cell.length_b   1.000
_cell.length_c   1.000
_cell.angle_alpha   90.00
_cell.angle_beta   90.00
_cell.angle_gamma   90.00
#
_symmetry.space_group_name_H-M   'P 1'
#
loop_
_entity.id
_entity.type
_entity.pdbx_description
1 polymer ?
#
loop_
_entity_poly.entity_id
_entity_poly.type
_entity_poly.pdbx_seq_one_letter_code
_entity_poly.pdbx_strand_id
1 'polypeptide(L)'
;MPPLSLQPLPRPGCREALAVIDRYVRSAGSTELSQQAAAMEAYQGMMRASSAAEGAVKTVTVDLSRDFQNMGFILSGMVFGDYAEAQAKTSRDAQTLRDVCASHDN
;
A
#
# COMPACT_ATOMS: atom_id res chain seq x y z
N MET A 1 -17.49 26.73 -25.95
CA MET A 1 -17.06 26.04 -24.71
C MET A 1 -16.48 24.71 -25.11
N PRO A 2 -15.21 24.41 -24.79
CA PRO A 2 -14.67 23.08 -25.02
C PRO A 2 -15.36 22.08 -24.06
N PRO A 3 -15.55 20.81 -24.48
CA PRO A 3 -16.10 19.80 -23.59
C PRO A 3 -15.11 19.56 -22.44
N LEU A 4 -15.62 19.62 -21.21
CA LEU A 4 -14.89 19.15 -20.03
C LEU A 4 -14.73 17.64 -20.18
N SER A 5 -13.54 17.19 -20.54
CA SER A 5 -13.17 15.77 -20.50
C SER A 5 -13.33 15.29 -19.06
N LEU A 6 -14.43 14.58 -18.80
CA LEU A 6 -14.65 13.83 -17.56
C LEU A 6 -13.63 12.69 -17.55
N GLN A 7 -12.44 12.95 -17.01
CA GLN A 7 -11.52 11.89 -16.64
C GLN A 7 -12.26 10.96 -15.68
N PRO A 8 -12.22 9.63 -15.87
CA PRO A 8 -12.78 8.68 -14.92
C PRO A 8 -12.27 9.02 -13.52
N LEU A 9 -13.19 9.19 -12.56
CA LEU A 9 -12.79 9.35 -11.18
C LEU A 9 -12.07 8.05 -10.77
N PRO A 10 -10.85 8.11 -10.22
CA PRO A 10 -10.17 6.92 -9.76
C PRO A 10 -11.04 6.21 -8.73
N ARG A 11 -11.04 4.87 -8.76
CA ARG A 11 -11.81 4.05 -7.82
C ARG A 11 -11.57 4.54 -6.39
N PRO A 12 -12.62 4.65 -5.55
CA PRO A 12 -12.46 5.07 -4.16
C PRO A 12 -11.34 4.28 -3.47
N GLY A 13 -10.41 4.99 -2.81
CA GLY A 13 -9.27 4.40 -2.11
C GLY A 13 -8.04 4.08 -2.98
N CYS A 14 -8.12 4.08 -4.32
CA CYS A 14 -6.95 3.82 -5.17
C CYS A 14 -5.89 4.92 -5.06
N ARG A 15 -6.30 6.19 -5.10
CA ARG A 15 -5.37 7.32 -5.01
C ARG A 15 -4.64 7.31 -3.68
N GLU A 16 -5.39 7.12 -2.60
CA GLU A 16 -4.85 7.09 -1.24
C GLU A 16 -3.91 5.89 -1.05
N ALA A 17 -4.31 4.69 -1.50
CA ALA A 17 -3.49 3.49 -1.35
C ALA A 17 -2.19 3.56 -2.16
N LEU A 18 -2.25 4.03 -3.41
CA LEU A 18 -1.05 4.21 -4.24
C LEU A 18 -0.11 5.26 -3.64
N ALA A 19 -0.64 6.36 -3.11
CA ALA A 19 0.17 7.36 -2.42
C ALA A 19 0.88 6.80 -1.18
N VAL A 20 0.28 5.84 -0.48
CA VAL A 20 0.91 5.14 0.65
C VAL A 20 2.09 4.27 0.18
N ILE A 21 1.92 3.51 -0.91
CA ILE A 21 3.02 2.73 -1.50
C ILE A 21 4.18 3.64 -1.91
N ASP A 22 3.88 4.72 -2.62
CA ASP A 22 4.90 5.66 -3.08
C ASP A 22 5.64 6.33 -1.92
N ARG A 23 4.93 6.64 -0.83
CA ARG A 23 5.54 7.16 0.40
C ARG A 23 6.46 6.13 1.02
N TYR A 24 6.01 4.89 1.17
CA TYR A 24 6.81 3.80 1.75
C TYR A 24 8.13 3.61 0.99
N VAL A 25 8.09 3.56 -0.34
CA VAL A 25 9.30 3.41 -1.19
C VAL A 25 10.28 4.57 -0.96
N ARG A 26 9.79 5.79 -0.76
CA ARG A 26 10.65 6.96 -0.50
C ARG A 26 11.19 7.01 0.93
N SER A 27 10.44 6.54 1.92
CA SER A 27 10.77 6.72 3.34
C SER A 27 11.47 5.53 3.99
N ALA A 28 11.36 4.32 3.43
CA ALA A 28 11.94 3.11 4.03
C ALA A 28 13.45 3.21 4.24
N GLY A 29 14.18 3.94 3.39
CA GLY A 29 15.62 4.12 3.54
C GLY A 29 16.41 2.80 3.55
N SER A 30 17.59 2.82 4.16
CA SER A 30 18.50 1.66 4.22
C SER A 30 18.76 1.14 5.63
N THR A 31 18.21 1.78 6.67
CA THR A 31 18.40 1.33 8.06
C THR A 31 17.15 0.60 8.54
N GLU A 32 17.33 -0.36 9.45
CA GLU A 32 16.22 -1.11 10.07
C GLU A 32 15.20 -0.17 10.70
N LEU A 33 15.67 0.88 11.38
CA LEU A 33 14.82 1.89 12.00
C LEU A 33 13.98 2.68 10.98
N SER A 34 14.57 3.11 9.86
CA SER A 34 13.82 3.83 8.83
C SER A 34 12.82 2.92 8.14
N GLN A 35 13.19 1.65 7.91
CA GLN A 35 12.31 0.66 7.30
C GLN A 35 11.11 0.35 8.21
N GLN A 36 11.35 0.23 9.52
CA GLN A 36 10.32 -0.03 10.52
C GLN A 36 9.35 1.15 10.59
N ALA A 37 9.87 2.38 10.69
CA ALA A 37 9.05 3.58 10.73
C ALA A 37 8.19 3.71 9.47
N ALA A 38 8.78 3.50 8.29
CA ALA A 38 8.06 3.54 7.02
C ALA A 38 6.98 2.44 6.93
N ALA A 39 7.27 1.22 7.37
CA ALA A 39 6.31 0.13 7.39
C ALA A 39 5.11 0.46 8.32
N MET A 40 5.35 1.00 9.51
CA MET A 40 4.28 1.37 10.43
C MET A 40 3.44 2.56 9.94
N GLU A 41 4.06 3.55 9.28
CA GLU A 41 3.33 4.63 8.60
C GLU A 41 2.46 4.07 7.47
N ALA A 42 2.99 3.14 6.68
CA ALA A 42 2.30 2.52 5.57
C ALA A 42 1.13 1.64 6.03
N TYR A 43 1.29 0.89 7.12
CA TYR A 43 0.22 0.16 7.78
C TYR A 43 -0.97 1.08 8.12
N GLN A 44 -0.71 2.19 8.81
CA GLN A 44 -1.76 3.16 9.15
C GLN A 44 -2.37 3.83 7.90
N GLY A 45 -1.54 4.11 6.91
CA GLY A 45 -1.97 4.63 5.62
C GLY A 45 -2.94 3.70 4.90
N MET A 46 -2.60 2.41 4.83
CA MET A 46 -3.43 1.39 4.19
C MET A 46 -4.74 1.15 4.93
N MET A 47 -4.74 1.17 6.27
CA MET A 47 -6.00 1.12 7.03
C MET A 47 -6.93 2.28 6.67
N ARG A 48 -6.41 3.52 6.60
CA ARG A 48 -7.20 4.69 6.18
C ARG A 48 -7.65 4.60 4.72
N ALA A 49 -6.79 4.10 3.82
CA ALA A 49 -7.19 3.90 2.42
C ALA A 49 -8.30 2.85 2.31
N SER A 50 -8.24 1.78 3.10
CA SER A 50 -9.22 0.69 3.09
C SER A 50 -10.61 1.13 3.55
N SER A 51 -10.72 2.15 4.41
CA SER A 51 -12.02 2.65 4.86
C SER A 51 -12.76 3.41 3.77
N ALA A 52 -12.03 3.98 2.80
CA ALA A 52 -12.59 4.67 1.64
C ALA A 52 -12.68 3.76 0.40
N ALA A 53 -12.14 2.54 0.47
CA ALA A 53 -12.10 1.60 -0.65
C ALA A 53 -13.28 0.64 -0.66
N GLU A 54 -13.61 0.15 -1.86
CA GLU A 54 -14.64 -0.87 -2.07
C GLU A 54 -14.12 -2.02 -2.94
N GLY A 55 -14.84 -3.15 -2.92
CA GLY A 55 -14.54 -4.32 -3.75
C GLY A 55 -13.09 -4.81 -3.63
N ALA A 56 -12.47 -5.10 -4.78
CA ALA A 56 -11.10 -5.61 -4.85
C ALA A 56 -10.06 -4.65 -4.25
N VAL A 57 -10.27 -3.33 -4.37
CA VAL A 57 -9.36 -2.32 -3.81
C VAL A 57 -9.35 -2.42 -2.28
N LYS A 58 -10.53 -2.62 -1.66
CA LYS A 58 -10.63 -2.81 -0.21
C LYS A 58 -9.90 -4.08 0.24
N THR A 59 -10.09 -5.19 -0.46
CA THR A 59 -9.40 -6.44 -0.12
C THR A 59 -7.89 -6.27 -0.16
N VAL A 60 -7.36 -5.72 -1.26
CA VAL A 60 -5.91 -5.56 -1.43
C VAL A 60 -5.32 -4.55 -0.43
N THR A 61 -6.02 -3.46 -0.12
CA THR A 61 -5.55 -2.49 0.89
C THR A 61 -5.54 -3.07 2.31
N VAL A 62 -6.50 -3.93 2.66
CA VAL A 62 -6.49 -4.66 3.93
C VAL A 62 -5.31 -5.63 3.99
N ASP A 63 -5.06 -6.39 2.93
CA ASP A 63 -3.93 -7.32 2.89
C ASP A 63 -2.58 -6.58 2.98
N LEU A 64 -2.42 -5.49 2.23
CA LEU A 64 -1.23 -4.63 2.33
C LEU A 64 -1.04 -4.03 3.72
N SER A 65 -2.13 -3.68 4.42
CA SER A 65 -2.02 -3.21 5.81
C SER A 65 -1.40 -4.27 6.71
N ARG A 66 -1.81 -5.54 6.56
CA ARG A 66 -1.28 -6.66 7.34
C ARG A 66 0.18 -6.94 6.99
N ASP A 67 0.53 -6.86 5.73
CA ASP A 67 1.90 -7.03 5.26
C ASP A 67 2.84 -5.97 5.86
N PHE A 68 2.45 -4.70 5.82
CA PHE A 68 3.22 -3.63 6.44
C PHE A 68 3.32 -3.75 7.96
N GLN A 69 2.25 -4.18 8.63
CA GLN A 69 2.29 -4.49 10.07
C GLN A 69 3.29 -5.60 10.36
N ASN A 70 3.25 -6.71 9.61
CA ASN A 70 4.15 -7.83 9.78
C ASN A 70 5.62 -7.41 9.58
N MET A 71 5.90 -6.63 8.53
CA MET A 71 7.24 -6.06 8.31
C MET A 71 7.71 -5.22 9.50
N GLY A 72 6.85 -4.34 10.02
CA GLY A 72 7.16 -3.53 11.20
C GLY A 72 7.40 -4.36 12.47
N PHE A 73 6.72 -5.50 12.62
CA PHE A 73 6.90 -6.41 13.76
C PHE A 73 8.14 -7.28 13.65
N ILE A 74 8.52 -7.69 12.44
CA ILE A 74 9.80 -8.37 12.19
C ILE A 74 10.96 -7.42 12.55
N LEU A 75 10.93 -6.20 12.00
CA LEU A 75 11.98 -5.21 12.23
C LEU A 75 12.04 -4.71 13.68
N SER A 76 10.96 -4.81 14.46
CA SER A 76 10.99 -4.46 15.89
C SER A 76 11.47 -5.60 16.78
N GLY A 77 11.66 -6.81 16.23
CA GLY A 77 11.94 -8.02 16.99
C GLY A 77 10.73 -8.57 17.77
N MET A 78 9.53 -8.03 17.57
CA MET A 78 8.30 -8.52 18.20
C MET A 78 7.88 -9.90 17.67
N VAL A 79 8.18 -10.17 16.39
CA VAL A 79 7.90 -11.44 15.73
C VAL A 79 9.17 -11.91 15.02
N PHE A 80 9.46 -13.22 15.09
CA PHE A 80 10.50 -13.83 14.26
C PHE A 80 10.00 -14.06 12.85
N GLY A 81 10.74 -13.59 11.84
CA GLY A 81 10.42 -13.80 10.43
C GLY A 81 11.51 -13.28 9.50
N ASP A 82 11.42 -13.67 8.23
CA ASP A 82 12.31 -13.17 7.18
C ASP A 82 11.78 -11.85 6.61
N TYR A 83 12.49 -10.76 6.89
CA TYR A 83 12.11 -9.44 6.39
C TYR A 83 12.16 -9.34 4.85
N ALA A 84 13.14 -10.01 4.21
CA ALA A 84 13.27 -9.99 2.76
C ALA A 84 12.11 -10.73 2.08
N GLU A 85 11.68 -11.86 2.66
CA GLU A 85 10.49 -12.57 2.19
C GLU A 85 9.22 -11.73 2.36
N ALA A 86 9.05 -11.10 3.54
CA ALA A 86 7.93 -10.22 3.81
C ALA A 86 7.90 -9.02 2.83
N GLN A 87 9.04 -8.37 2.60
CA GLN A 87 9.17 -7.27 1.65
C GLN A 87 8.85 -7.71 0.21
N ALA A 88 9.28 -8.89 -0.21
CA ALA A 88 8.99 -9.43 -1.52
C ALA A 88 7.49 -9.71 -1.70
N LYS A 89 6.82 -10.23 -0.67
CA LYS A 89 5.36 -10.41 -0.66
C LYS A 89 4.64 -9.06 -0.77
N THR A 90 4.98 -8.10 0.10
CA THR A 90 4.38 -6.75 0.08
C THR A 90 4.53 -6.09 -1.29
N SER A 91 5.67 -6.30 -1.95
CA SER A 91 5.93 -5.75 -3.29
C SER A 91 5.04 -6.37 -4.36
N ARG A 92 4.74 -7.68 -4.28
CA ARG A 92 3.77 -8.34 -5.16
C ARG A 92 2.36 -7.83 -4.91
N ASP A 93 1.95 -7.69 -3.65
CA ASP A 93 0.61 -7.22 -3.31
C ASP A 93 0.43 -5.74 -3.69
N ALA A 94 1.50 -4.94 -3.64
CA ALA A 94 1.52 -3.58 -4.14
C ALA A 94 1.39 -3.53 -5.68
N GLN A 95 1.91 -4.52 -6.39
CA GLN A 95 1.67 -4.65 -7.83
C GLN A 95 0.21 -5.02 -8.12
N THR A 96 -0.36 -5.97 -7.37
CA THR A 96 -1.78 -6.30 -7.45
C THR A 96 -2.65 -5.06 -7.23
N LEU A 97 -2.30 -4.19 -6.28
CA LEU A 97 -2.99 -2.92 -6.05
C LEU A 97 -2.97 -2.02 -7.31
N ARG A 98 -1.80 -1.89 -7.96
CA ARG A 98 -1.68 -1.11 -9.21
C ARG A 98 -2.56 -1.68 -10.30
N ASP A 99 -2.58 -3.00 -10.45
CA ASP A 99 -3.35 -3.68 -11.49
C ASP A 99 -4.86 -3.52 -11.26
N VAL A 100 -5.35 -3.67 -10.03
CA VAL A 100 -6.78 -3.43 -9.70
C VAL A 100 -7.18 -1.97 -9.80
N CYS A 101 -6.24 -1.03 -9.64
CA CYS A 101 -6.50 0.39 -9.81
C CYS A 101 -6.43 0.85 -11.28
N ALA A 102 -5.67 0.16 -12.14
CA ALA A 102 -5.52 0.48 -13.57
C ALA A 102 -6.56 -0.18 -14.48
N SER A 103 -7.23 -1.25 -14.03
CA SER A 103 -8.13 -2.09 -14.85
C SER A 103 -9.51 -1.46 -15.16
N HIS A 104 -9.58 -0.14 -15.43
CA HIS A 104 -10.80 0.53 -15.93
C HIS A 104 -10.53 1.79 -16.80
N ASP A 105 -9.34 1.90 -17.41
CA ASP A 105 -9.05 2.87 -18.49
C ASP A 105 -9.23 2.23 -19.90
N ASN A 106 -10.22 1.33 -20.06
CA ASN A 106 -10.59 0.78 -21.38
C ASN A 106 -12.10 0.54 -21.47
#